data_AF-A0A962MLB2-F1
#
_entry.id   AF-A0A962MLB2-F1
#
_cell.length_a   1.000
_cell.length_b   1.000
_cell.length_c   1.000
_cell.angle_alpha   90.00
_cell.angle_beta   90.00
_cell.angle_gamma   90.00
#
_symmetry.space_group_name_H-M   'P 1'
#
loop_
_entity.id
_entity.type
_entity.pdbx_description
1 polymer ?
#
loop_
_entity_poly.entity_id
_entity_poly.type
_entity_poly.pdbx_seq_one_letter_code
_entity_poly.pdbx_strand_id
1 'polypeptide(L)'
;GMNETLRVNGRAELITDKERLATLAVRGKLPLAGLLIHVEEAFLHCAKALIRSDLWNPEKHIPRSTFPSMGKMIADQIKGIDADEAERIVQESIEKRLY
;
A
#
# COMPACT_ATOMS: atom_id res chain seq x y z
N GLY A 1 -6.47 -0.25 -14.10
CA GLY A 1 -5.39 -1.15 -13.67
C GLY A 1 -5.09 -2.17 -14.75
N MET A 2 -4.26 -3.18 -14.48
CA MET A 2 -4.00 -4.31 -15.38
C MET A 2 -4.83 -5.52 -14.94
N ASN A 3 -5.36 -6.30 -15.89
CA ASN A 3 -6.23 -7.43 -15.58
C ASN A 3 -5.45 -8.76 -15.45
N GLU A 4 -4.33 -8.86 -16.15
CA GLU A 4 -3.40 -9.96 -16.07
C GLU A 4 -2.66 -9.92 -14.74
N THR A 5 -2.34 -11.10 -14.21
CA THR A 5 -1.60 -11.21 -12.96
C THR A 5 -0.31 -11.98 -13.20
N LEU A 6 0.78 -11.51 -12.60
CA LEU A 6 2.07 -12.18 -12.57
C LEU A 6 2.27 -12.76 -11.16
N ARG A 7 2.42 -14.08 -11.06
CA ARG A 7 2.82 -14.74 -9.82
C ARG A 7 4.31 -15.05 -9.89
N VAL A 8 5.06 -14.56 -8.91
CA VAL A 8 6.49 -14.84 -8.74
C VAL A 8 6.66 -15.68 -7.48
N ASN A 9 7.28 -16.86 -7.62
CA ASN A 9 7.65 -17.70 -6.49
C ASN A 9 9.17 -17.83 -6.40
N GLY A 10 9.67 -17.92 -5.17
CA GLY A 10 11.09 -18.03 -4.90
C GLY A 10 11.40 -17.83 -3.43
N ARG A 11 12.69 -17.71 -3.11
CA ARG A 11 13.15 -17.45 -1.74
C ARG A 11 13.27 -15.96 -1.49
N ALA A 12 12.82 -15.52 -0.32
CA ALA A 12 12.94 -14.16 0.12
C ALA A 12 14.13 -13.98 1.06
N GLU A 13 14.90 -12.92 0.86
CA GLU A 13 16.03 -12.51 1.70
C GLU A 13 15.79 -11.07 2.18
N LEU A 14 15.96 -10.83 3.48
CA LEU A 14 15.94 -9.48 4.03
C LEU A 14 17.30 -8.81 3.78
N ILE A 15 17.29 -7.69 3.06
CA ILE A 15 18.49 -6.92 2.75
C ILE A 15 18.46 -5.56 3.46
N THR A 16 19.63 -5.10 3.90
CA THR A 16 19.82 -3.78 4.56
C THR A 16 21.00 -3.00 4.00
N ASP A 17 21.68 -3.54 2.98
CA ASP A 17 22.84 -2.89 2.37
C ASP A 17 22.41 -1.67 1.54
N LYS A 18 23.06 -0.53 1.81
CA LYS A 18 22.63 0.76 1.25
C LYS A 18 22.73 0.82 -0.27
N GLU A 19 23.66 0.07 -0.87
CA GLU A 19 23.87 0.07 -2.33
C GLU A 19 22.69 -0.57 -3.07
N ARG A 20 22.20 -1.75 -2.64
CA ARG A 20 21.00 -2.34 -3.26
C ARG A 20 19.76 -1.50 -2.99
N LEU A 21 19.64 -0.96 -1.77
CA LEU A 21 18.50 -0.12 -1.39
C LEU A 21 18.47 1.23 -2.11
N ALA A 22 19.60 1.70 -2.68
CA ALA A 22 19.66 2.97 -3.41
C ALA A 22 18.66 3.03 -4.58
N THR A 23 18.41 1.90 -5.23
CA THR A 23 17.44 1.80 -6.34
C THR A 23 15.98 1.90 -5.89
N LEU A 24 15.72 1.74 -4.60
CA LEU A 24 14.39 1.79 -3.99
C LEU A 24 14.12 3.13 -3.31
N ALA A 25 15.01 4.11 -3.47
CA ALA A 25 14.90 5.41 -2.83
C ALA A 25 13.67 6.19 -3.33
N VAL A 26 12.88 6.72 -2.39
CA VAL A 26 11.79 7.65 -2.71
C VAL A 26 12.12 9.00 -2.10
N ARG A 27 12.10 10.06 -2.93
CA ARG A 27 12.45 11.43 -2.51
C ARG A 27 13.80 11.52 -1.77
N GLY A 28 14.79 10.73 -2.22
CA GLY A 28 16.14 10.71 -1.63
C GLY A 28 16.26 9.97 -0.30
N LYS A 29 15.18 9.37 0.20
CA LYS A 29 15.19 8.57 1.43
C LYS A 29 15.27 7.08 1.09
N LEU A 30 16.24 6.40 1.67
CA LEU A 30 16.39 4.96 1.55
C LEU A 30 15.39 4.26 2.50
N PRO A 31 14.78 3.15 2.07
CA PRO A 31 14.07 2.28 3.00
C PRO A 31 15.05 1.71 4.04
N LEU A 32 14.54 1.32 5.22
CA LEU A 32 15.36 0.71 6.27
C LEU A 32 15.79 -0.72 5.91
N ALA A 33 14.97 -1.42 5.15
CA ALA A 33 15.23 -2.76 4.66
C ALA A 33 14.46 -3.00 3.35
N GLY A 34 14.90 -3.99 2.58
CA GLY A 34 14.23 -4.47 1.38
C GLY A 34 14.05 -5.99 1.43
N LEU A 35 13.14 -6.50 0.61
CA LEU A 35 12.98 -7.94 0.39
C LEU A 35 13.54 -8.27 -1.00
N LEU A 36 14.66 -8.99 -1.03
CA LEU A 36 15.22 -9.52 -2.26
C LEU A 36 14.58 -10.89 -2.55
N ILE A 37 13.92 -11.01 -3.70
CA ILE A 37 13.31 -12.27 -4.14
C ILE A 37 14.25 -12.96 -5.12
N HIS A 38 14.80 -14.08 -4.69
CA HIS A 38 15.51 -15.03 -5.56
C HIS A 38 14.46 -15.84 -6.31
N VAL A 39 14.11 -15.38 -7.51
CA VAL A 39 13.04 -15.96 -8.33
C VAL A 39 13.40 -17.38 -8.76
N GLU A 40 12.52 -18.33 -8.45
CA GLU A 40 12.64 -19.73 -8.89
C GLU A 40 11.68 -20.01 -10.05
N GLU A 41 10.49 -19.42 -10.04
CA GLU A 41 9.49 -19.54 -11.10
C GLU A 41 8.59 -18.30 -11.19
N ALA A 42 8.09 -18.02 -12.39
CA ALA A 42 7.16 -16.94 -12.64
C ALA A 42 6.08 -17.36 -13.65
N PHE A 43 4.82 -17.06 -13.35
CA PHE A 43 3.67 -17.45 -14.17
C PHE A 43 2.77 -16.25 -14.44
N LEU A 44 2.33 -16.14 -15.70
CA LEU A 44 1.21 -15.28 -16.06
C LEU A 44 -0.10 -16.06 -15.89
N HIS A 45 -1.05 -15.48 -15.17
CA HIS A 45 -2.37 -16.04 -14.99
C HIS A 45 -3.43 -15.23 -15.73
N CYS A 46 -4.48 -15.92 -16.18
CA CYS A 46 -5.54 -15.32 -16.97
C CYS A 46 -6.31 -14.23 -16.21
N ALA A 47 -6.74 -13.22 -16.94
CA ALA A 47 -7.43 -12.03 -16.44
C ALA A 47 -8.85 -12.26 -15.88
N LYS A 48 -9.38 -13.49 -15.94
CA LYS A 48 -10.80 -13.78 -15.69
C LYS A 48 -11.27 -13.35 -14.31
N ALA A 49 -10.45 -13.49 -13.27
CA ALA A 49 -10.84 -13.11 -11.91
C ALA A 49 -11.01 -11.59 -11.78
N LEU A 50 -10.03 -10.81 -12.24
CA LEU A 50 -10.09 -9.35 -12.17
C LEU A 50 -11.20 -8.77 -13.03
N ILE A 51 -11.39 -9.29 -14.25
CA ILE A 51 -12.50 -8.89 -15.13
C ILE A 51 -13.85 -9.16 -14.47
N ARG A 52 -14.08 -10.37 -13.92
CA ARG A 52 -15.37 -10.72 -13.29
C ARG A 52 -15.64 -9.94 -12.01
N SER A 53 -14.61 -9.59 -11.25
CA SER A 53 -14.74 -8.75 -10.06
C SER A 53 -15.02 -7.28 -10.40
N ASP A 54 -14.78 -6.88 -11.65
CA ASP A 54 -14.86 -5.50 -12.11
C ASP A 54 -13.99 -4.54 -11.29
N LEU A 55 -12.84 -5.05 -10.80
CA LEU A 55 -11.98 -4.38 -9.82
C LEU A 55 -11.57 -2.97 -10.25
N TRP A 56 -11.33 -2.81 -11.55
CA TRP A 56 -10.83 -1.58 -12.12
C TRP A 56 -11.92 -0.66 -12.69
N ASN A 57 -13.20 -1.02 -12.58
CA ASN A 57 -14.29 -0.18 -13.05
C ASN A 57 -14.57 0.95 -12.05
N PRO A 58 -14.27 2.22 -12.39
CA PRO A 58 -14.48 3.35 -11.50
C PRO A 58 -15.96 3.57 -11.15
N GLU A 59 -16.90 3.16 -12.02
CA GLU A 59 -18.34 3.30 -11.77
C GLU A 59 -18.82 2.41 -10.60
N LYS A 60 -18.06 1.37 -10.26
CA LYS A 60 -18.37 0.48 -9.13
C LYS A 60 -17.60 0.81 -7.86
N HIS A 61 -16.73 1.82 -7.89
CA HIS A 61 -16.03 2.25 -6.68
C HIS A 61 -17.01 3.01 -5.79
N ILE A 62 -17.12 2.58 -4.52
CA ILE A 62 -17.93 3.30 -3.55
C ILE A 62 -17.28 4.64 -3.20
N PRO A 63 -18.07 5.71 -3.00
CA PRO A 63 -17.52 7.01 -2.59
C PRO A 63 -16.74 6.90 -1.27
N ARG A 64 -15.58 7.56 -1.15
CA ARG A 64 -14.77 7.53 0.09
C ARG A 64 -15.56 7.94 1.33
N SER A 65 -16.52 8.83 1.18
CA SER A 65 -17.43 9.30 2.24
C SER A 65 -18.34 8.21 2.82
N THR A 66 -18.48 7.05 2.15
CA THR A 66 -19.26 5.91 2.66
C THR A 66 -18.56 5.15 3.78
N PHE A 67 -17.24 5.31 3.94
CA PHE A 67 -16.47 4.75 5.04
C PHE A 67 -16.03 5.86 5.99
N PRO A 68 -15.88 5.59 7.30
CA PRO A 68 -15.35 6.56 8.25
C PRO A 68 -13.94 7.01 7.84
N SER A 69 -13.58 8.24 8.21
CA SER A 69 -12.22 8.73 8.07
C SER A 69 -11.28 7.98 9.03
N MET A 70 -9.97 7.99 8.78
CA MET A 70 -9.03 7.28 9.66
C MET A 70 -9.01 7.94 11.05
N GLY A 71 -9.09 9.27 11.13
CA GLY A 71 -9.25 10.01 12.39
C GLY A 71 -10.49 9.60 13.16
N LYS A 72 -11.64 9.46 12.48
CA LYS A 72 -12.89 8.97 13.09
C LYS A 72 -12.74 7.54 13.64
N MET A 73 -12.10 6.65 12.88
CA MET A 73 -11.84 5.27 13.32
C MET A 73 -10.93 5.22 14.56
N ILE A 74 -9.90 6.08 14.60
CA ILE A 74 -8.98 6.19 15.75
C ILE A 74 -9.73 6.71 16.99
N ALA A 75 -10.51 7.79 16.85
CA ALA A 75 -11.27 8.37 17.96
C ALA A 75 -12.30 7.38 18.54
N ASP A 76 -12.91 6.54 17.70
CA ASP A 76 -13.83 5.49 18.15
C ASP A 76 -13.13 4.37 18.95
N GLN A 77 -11.83 4.14 18.69
CA GLN A 77 -11.05 3.08 19.33
C GLN A 77 -10.26 3.55 20.55
N ILE A 78 -9.98 4.85 20.67
CA ILE A 78 -9.13 5.42 21.73
C ILE A 78 -9.89 6.50 22.51
N LYS A 79 -10.15 6.21 23.78
CA LYS A 79 -10.87 7.13 24.68
C LYS A 79 -10.12 8.46 24.84
N GLY A 80 -10.83 9.56 24.66
CA GLY A 80 -10.32 10.92 24.91
C GLY A 80 -9.65 11.59 23.72
N ILE A 81 -9.66 10.95 22.54
CA ILE A 81 -9.22 11.57 21.28
C ILE A 81 -10.44 12.15 20.55
N ASP A 82 -10.34 13.42 20.17
CA ASP A 82 -11.33 14.09 19.31
C ASP A 82 -11.13 13.67 17.84
N ALA A 83 -12.23 13.44 17.12
CA ALA A 83 -12.19 12.91 15.76
C ALA A 83 -11.63 13.92 14.74
N ASP A 84 -11.92 15.20 14.89
CA ASP A 84 -11.44 16.24 13.97
C ASP A 84 -9.95 16.50 14.18
N GLU A 85 -9.51 16.52 15.44
CA GLU A 85 -8.08 16.59 15.76
C GLU A 85 -7.31 15.36 15.27
N ALA A 86 -7.85 14.16 15.48
CA ALA A 86 -7.25 12.94 14.95
C ALA A 86 -7.15 12.97 13.43
N GLU A 87 -8.18 13.45 12.74
CA GLU A 87 -8.17 13.57 11.28
C GLU A 87 -7.11 14.58 10.81
N ARG A 88 -6.98 15.74 11.46
CA ARG A 88 -5.92 16.71 11.16
C ARG A 88 -4.53 16.10 11.30
N ILE A 89 -4.26 15.41 12.42
CA ILE A 89 -2.97 14.74 12.66
C ILE A 89 -2.68 13.70 11.57
N VAL A 90 -3.69 12.92 11.19
CA VAL A 90 -3.58 11.94 10.09
C VAL A 90 -3.20 12.61 8.78
N GLN A 91 -3.91 13.67 8.38
CA GLN A 91 -3.65 14.36 7.12
C GLN A 91 -2.27 14.99 7.09
N GLU A 92 -1.86 15.66 8.18
CA GLU A 92 -0.51 16.21 8.28
C GLU A 92 0.57 15.13 8.16
N SER A 93 0.34 13.95 8.75
CA SER A 93 1.27 12.83 8.64
C SER A 93 1.39 12.33 7.19
N ILE A 94 0.27 12.23 6.46
CA ILE A 94 0.28 11.84 5.05
C ILE A 94 1.04 12.87 4.22
N GLU A 95 0.81 14.16 4.44
CA GLU A 95 1.47 15.21 3.64
C GLU A 95 2.97 15.31 3.92
N LYS A 96 3.35 15.28 5.21
CA LYS A 96 4.72 15.62 5.65
C LYS A 96 5.61 14.39 5.85
N ARG A 97 5.05 13.19 6.05
CA ARG A 97 5.78 12.01 6.54
C ARG A 97 5.52 10.71 5.76
N LEU A 98 4.86 10.77 4.60
CA LEU A 98 4.59 9.57 3.79
C LEU A 98 5.87 8.86 3.30
N TYR A 99 6.97 9.60 3.12
CA TYR A 99 8.30 9.10 2.75
C TYR A 99 9.34 9.82 3.59
#